data_AF-A0A7L4DES7-F1
#
_entry.id   AF-A0A7L4DES7-F1
#
_cell.length_a   1.000
_cell.length_b   1.000
_cell.length_c   1.000
_cell.angle_alpha   90.00
_cell.angle_beta   90.00
_cell.angle_gamma   90.00
#
_symmetry.space_group_name_H-M   'P 1'
#
loop_
_entity.id
_entity.type
_entity.pdbx_description
1 polymer ?
#
loop_
_entity_poly.entity_id
_entity_poly.type
_entity_poly.pdbx_seq_one_letter_code
_entity_poly.pdbx_strand_id
1 'polypeptide(L)'
;SGVTLCVLTLASSQPGSVGDTLLVTRLEKGTPPVNIRIPTALTKAPLHSVLSDFDTIQKEQKETNNCTDKQDWWLRRSELDRTMKSLIEILETYVLGCWRAALIPTSPEPALEKEVANLHPQLHQCGWKDP
;
A
#
# COMPACT_ATOMS: atom_id res chain seq x y z
N SER A 1 -15.22 19.61 3.07
CA SER A 1 -14.48 18.37 3.31
C SER A 1 -14.97 17.31 2.34
N GLY A 2 -14.08 16.84 1.47
CA GLY A 2 -14.41 15.91 0.38
C GLY A 2 -13.80 14.54 0.62
N VAL A 3 -14.47 13.50 0.13
CA VAL A 3 -13.95 12.13 0.10
C VAL A 3 -12.70 12.08 -0.80
N THR A 4 -11.64 11.46 -0.31
CA THR A 4 -10.49 11.05 -1.12
C THR A 4 -10.72 9.61 -1.60
N LEU A 5 -10.56 9.37 -2.90
CA LEU A 5 -10.60 8.04 -3.49
C LEU A 5 -9.17 7.60 -3.87
N CYS A 6 -8.71 6.50 -3.29
CA CYS A 6 -7.44 5.88 -3.63
C CYS A 6 -7.72 4.57 -4.39
N VAL A 7 -7.29 4.52 -5.66
CA VAL A 7 -7.36 3.32 -6.48
C VAL A 7 -5.99 2.65 -6.46
N LEU A 8 -5.93 1.39 -6.07
CA LEU A 8 -4.72 0.57 -6.07
C LEU A 8 -4.86 -0.48 -7.17
N THR A 9 -3.92 -0.49 -8.11
CA THR A 9 -3.95 -1.42 -9.25
C THR A 9 -2.59 -2.10 -9.42
N LEU A 10 -2.61 -3.40 -9.70
CA LEU A 10 -1.41 -4.14 -10.03
C LEU A 10 -1.14 -4.02 -11.54
N ALA A 11 0.05 -3.54 -11.90
CA ALA A 11 0.50 -3.43 -13.27
C ALA A 11 1.57 -4.49 -13.58
N SER A 12 1.37 -5.19 -14.69
CA SER A 12 2.31 -6.18 -15.21
C SER A 12 2.86 -5.73 -16.57
N SER A 13 4.15 -6.00 -16.80
CA SER A 13 4.78 -5.81 -18.11
C SER A 13 4.51 -6.99 -19.06
N GLN A 14 4.05 -8.13 -18.53
CA GLN A 14 3.79 -9.35 -19.31
C GLN A 14 2.33 -9.79 -19.17
N PRO A 15 1.63 -10.10 -20.27
CA PRO A 15 0.27 -10.65 -20.22
C PRO A 15 0.21 -11.94 -19.38
N GLY A 16 -0.72 -12.02 -18.44
CA GLY A 16 -0.96 -13.21 -17.62
C GLY A 16 -0.05 -13.40 -16.40
N SER A 17 0.94 -12.53 -16.20
CA SER A 17 1.78 -12.55 -14.99
C SER A 17 1.22 -11.61 -13.91
N VAL A 18 1.32 -12.03 -12.64
CA VAL A 18 1.12 -11.17 -11.47
C VAL A 18 2.24 -10.14 -11.48
N GLY A 19 1.91 -8.92 -11.87
CA GLY A 19 2.89 -7.84 -12.00
C GLY A 19 3.50 -7.45 -10.65
N ASP A 20 4.67 -6.84 -10.68
CA ASP A 20 5.37 -6.34 -9.48
C ASP A 20 5.33 -4.82 -9.36
N THR A 21 4.47 -4.14 -10.12
CA THR A 21 4.32 -2.69 -10.03
C THR A 21 2.96 -2.36 -9.43
N LEU A 22 2.95 -1.72 -8.27
CA LEU A 22 1.74 -1.14 -7.69
C LEU A 22 1.54 0.27 -8.23
N LEU A 23 0.37 0.52 -8.82
CA LEU A 23 -0.10 1.85 -9.20
C LEU A 23 -1.08 2.34 -8.15
N VAL A 24 -0.81 3.51 -7.58
CA VAL A 24 -1.72 4.21 -6.67
C VAL A 24 -2.19 5.49 -7.34
N THR A 25 -3.50 5.58 -7.60
CA THR A 25 -4.13 6.78 -8.15
C THR A 25 -5.00 7.40 -7.07
N ARG A 26 -4.63 8.60 -6.63
CA ARG A 26 -5.39 9.40 -5.67
C ARG A 26 -6.22 10.44 -6.40
N LEU A 27 -7.50 10.48 -6.06
CA LEU A 27 -8.51 11.32 -6.66
C LEU A 27 -9.21 12.13 -5.57
N GLU A 28 -9.21 13.45 -5.74
CA GLU A 28 -9.92 14.38 -4.86
C GLU A 28 -10.71 15.38 -5.71
N LYS A 29 -11.85 15.82 -5.19
CA LYS A 29 -12.72 16.75 -5.91
C LYS A 29 -12.02 18.09 -6.10
N GLY A 30 -11.85 18.51 -7.35
CA GLY A 30 -11.33 19.83 -7.70
C GLY A 30 -9.81 19.93 -7.72
N THR A 31 -9.09 18.80 -7.59
CA THR A 31 -7.63 18.74 -7.75
C THR A 31 -7.25 17.76 -8.87
N PRO A 32 -6.09 17.96 -9.53
CA PRO A 32 -5.59 17.00 -10.50
C PRO A 32 -5.28 15.64 -9.85
N PRO A 33 -5.55 14.51 -10.53
CA PRO A 33 -5.18 13.18 -10.03
C PRO A 33 -3.69 13.05 -9.73
N VAL A 34 -3.36 12.43 -8.60
CA VAL A 34 -1.97 12.06 -8.28
C VAL A 34 -1.78 10.58 -8.62
N ASN A 35 -0.83 10.27 -9.50
CA ASN A 35 -0.50 8.90 -9.90
C ASN A 35 0.90 8.55 -9.40
N ILE A 36 0.99 7.46 -8.64
CA ILE A 36 2.23 6.97 -8.05
C ILE A 36 2.49 5.57 -8.59
N ARG A 37 3.71 5.34 -9.08
CA ARG A 37 4.17 4.04 -9.56
C ARG A 37 5.22 3.49 -8.62
N ILE A 38 4.95 2.32 -8.04
CA ILE A 38 5.80 1.68 -7.04
C ILE A 38 6.29 0.34 -7.59
N PRO A 39 7.49 0.27 -8.19
CA PRO A 39 8.08 -0.99 -8.62
C PRO A 39 8.63 -1.77 -7.42
N THR A 40 8.19 -3.02 -7.28
CA THR A 40 8.56 -3.91 -6.15
C THR A 40 9.44 -5.10 -6.57
N ALA A 41 9.65 -5.33 -7.87
CA ALA A 41 10.32 -6.53 -8.38
C ALA A 41 11.73 -6.77 -7.80
N LEU A 42 12.44 -5.69 -7.47
CA LEU A 42 13.81 -5.73 -6.94
C LEU A 42 13.88 -5.30 -5.46
N THR A 43 12.74 -5.17 -4.78
CA THR A 43 12.72 -4.81 -3.36
C THR A 43 12.83 -6.07 -2.50
N LYS A 44 12.93 -5.89 -1.18
CA LYS A 44 12.94 -6.98 -0.21
C LYS A 44 11.63 -7.78 -0.16
N ALA A 45 10.56 -7.24 -0.73
CA ALA A 45 9.23 -7.85 -0.75
C ALA A 45 8.57 -7.58 -2.11
N PRO A 46 8.89 -8.39 -3.15
CA PRO A 46 8.17 -8.35 -4.41
C PRO A 46 6.68 -8.58 -4.18
N LEU A 47 5.84 -7.75 -4.81
CA LEU A 47 4.41 -7.74 -4.54
C LEU A 47 3.75 -9.05 -4.94
N HIS A 48 4.20 -9.72 -6.00
CA HIS A 48 3.67 -11.04 -6.36
C HIS A 48 3.90 -12.07 -5.24
N SER A 49 5.05 -12.03 -4.55
CA SER A 49 5.37 -12.94 -3.45
C SER A 49 4.48 -12.66 -2.24
N VAL A 50 4.30 -11.39 -1.87
CA VAL A 50 3.41 -10.97 -0.77
C VAL A 50 1.95 -11.37 -1.04
N LEU A 51 1.49 -11.26 -2.30
CA LEU A 51 0.14 -11.71 -2.68
C LEU A 51 0.02 -13.25 -2.61
N SER A 52 1.07 -13.99 -2.95
CA SER A 52 1.09 -15.45 -2.78
C SER A 52 1.03 -15.87 -1.30
N ASP A 53 1.71 -15.13 -0.42
CA ASP A 53 1.64 -15.36 1.02
C ASP A 53 0.22 -15.10 1.54
N PHE A 54 -0.43 -14.04 1.05
CA PHE A 54 -1.83 -13.75 1.37
C PHE A 54 -2.78 -14.88 0.95
N ASP A 55 -2.63 -15.42 -0.27
CA ASP A 55 -3.42 -16.53 -0.75
C ASP A 55 -3.24 -17.79 0.12
N THR A 56 -2.01 -18.02 0.59
CA THR A 56 -1.69 -19.13 1.50
C THR A 56 -2.41 -18.95 2.85
N ILE A 57 -2.35 -17.76 3.44
CA ILE A 57 -3.09 -17.43 4.67
C ILE A 57 -4.60 -17.63 4.47
N GLN A 58 -5.16 -17.19 3.35
CA GLN A 58 -6.58 -17.37 3.06
C GLN A 58 -6.97 -18.85 2.95
N LYS A 59 -6.09 -19.68 2.37
CA LYS A 59 -6.31 -21.13 2.27
C LYS A 59 -6.28 -21.78 3.66
N GLU A 60 -5.26 -21.49 4.45
CA GLU A 60 -5.12 -22.03 5.81
C GLU A 60 -6.26 -21.56 6.74
N GLN A 61 -6.76 -20.34 6.56
CA GLN A 61 -7.93 -19.84 7.28
C GLN A 61 -9.17 -20.69 6.96
N LYS A 62 -9.40 -21.03 5.69
CA LYS A 62 -10.52 -21.91 5.28
C LYS A 62 -10.40 -23.30 5.91
N GLU A 63 -9.20 -23.85 5.96
CA GLU A 63 -8.93 -25.15 6.58
C GLU A 63 -9.13 -25.11 8.10
N THR A 64 -8.65 -24.05 8.75
CA THR A 64 -8.80 -23.85 10.21
C THR A 64 -10.26 -23.72 10.61
N ASN A 65 -11.10 -23.07 9.79
CA ASN A 65 -12.54 -22.98 10.06
C ASN A 65 -13.26 -24.34 10.11
N ASN A 66 -12.69 -25.38 9.49
CA ASN A 66 -13.24 -26.74 9.52
C ASN A 66 -12.71 -27.57 10.71
N CYS A 67 -11.82 -27.02 11.54
CA CYS A 67 -11.27 -27.71 12.71
C CYS A 67 -12.32 -27.78 13.83
N THR A 68 -12.58 -28.98 14.34
CA THR A 68 -13.57 -29.23 15.40
C THR A 68 -12.97 -29.27 16.80
N ASP A 69 -11.65 -29.51 16.92
CA ASP A 69 -10.96 -29.48 18.21
C ASP A 69 -10.73 -28.02 18.64
N LYS A 70 -11.17 -27.68 19.85
CA LYS A 70 -11.14 -26.29 20.34
C LYS A 70 -9.73 -25.78 20.57
N GLN A 71 -8.85 -26.61 21.11
CA GLN A 71 -7.49 -26.19 21.46
C GLN A 71 -6.68 -25.98 20.19
N ASP A 72 -6.73 -26.93 19.26
CA ASP A 72 -6.07 -26.84 17.97
C ASP A 72 -6.62 -25.69 17.13
N TRP A 73 -7.95 -25.48 17.16
CA TRP A 73 -8.57 -24.35 16.46
C TRP A 73 -8.03 -23.00 16.96
N TRP A 74 -7.98 -22.79 18.28
CA TRP A 74 -7.46 -21.56 18.86
C TRP A 74 -5.98 -21.35 18.51
N LEU A 75 -5.15 -22.39 18.66
CA LEU A 75 -3.72 -22.31 18.34
C LEU A 75 -3.49 -21.93 16.87
N ARG A 76 -4.17 -22.59 15.94
CA ARG A 76 -4.06 -22.29 14.50
C ARG A 76 -4.56 -20.89 14.18
N ARG A 77 -5.68 -20.46 14.78
CA ARG A 77 -6.24 -19.13 14.52
C ARG A 77 -5.36 -18.00 15.06
N SER A 78 -4.69 -18.20 16.19
CA SER A 78 -3.70 -17.27 16.74
C SER A 78 -2.46 -17.17 15.86
N GLU A 79 -1.98 -18.29 15.33
CA GLU A 79 -0.83 -18.29 14.40
C GLU A 79 -1.18 -17.58 13.08
N LEU A 80 -2.36 -17.82 12.53
CA LEU A 80 -2.86 -17.09 11.35
C LEU A 80 -2.93 -15.58 11.59
N ASP A 81 -3.36 -15.16 12.77
CA ASP A 81 -3.42 -13.74 13.14
C ASP A 81 -2.03 -13.10 13.15
N ARG A 82 -1.04 -13.81 13.73
CA ARG A 82 0.36 -13.39 13.75
C ARG A 82 0.94 -13.25 12.34
N THR A 83 0.68 -14.23 11.48
CA THR A 83 1.17 -14.22 10.09
C THR A 83 0.50 -13.11 9.28
N MET A 84 -0.81 -12.90 9.42
CA MET A 84 -1.53 -11.80 8.78
C MET A 84 -1.02 -10.43 9.22
N LYS A 85 -0.75 -10.26 10.53
CA LYS A 85 -0.13 -9.04 11.05
C LYS A 85 1.23 -8.78 10.41
N SER A 86 2.10 -9.78 10.35
CA SER A 86 3.42 -9.66 9.73
C SER A 86 3.32 -9.30 8.23
N LEU A 87 2.35 -9.88 7.52
CA LEU A 87 2.09 -9.56 6.12
C LEU A 87 1.68 -8.08 5.93
N ILE A 88 0.81 -7.56 6.80
CA ILE A 88 0.40 -6.14 6.77
C ILE A 88 1.61 -5.23 7.03
N GLU A 89 2.46 -5.57 7.99
CA GLU A 89 3.70 -4.82 8.28
C GLU A 89 4.65 -4.81 7.07
N ILE A 90 4.73 -5.91 6.33
CA ILE A 90 5.49 -6.00 5.08
C ILE A 90 4.90 -5.11 3.99
N LEU A 91 3.57 -5.14 3.81
CA LEU A 91 2.87 -4.28 2.85
C LEU A 91 3.10 -2.80 3.17
N GLU A 92 3.03 -2.41 4.44
CA GLU A 92 3.24 -1.02 4.85
C GLU A 92 4.71 -0.59 4.70
N THR A 93 5.65 -1.43 5.14
CA THR A 93 7.06 -1.05 5.24
C THR A 93 7.81 -1.17 3.93
N TYR A 94 7.60 -2.26 3.18
CA TYR A 94 8.42 -2.60 2.02
C TYR A 94 7.71 -2.38 0.69
N VAL A 95 6.39 -2.60 0.63
CA VAL A 95 5.62 -2.35 -0.60
C VAL A 95 5.25 -0.87 -0.70
N LEU A 96 4.52 -0.33 0.28
CA LEU A 96 4.14 1.09 0.27
C LEU A 96 5.31 1.99 0.69
N GLY A 97 6.06 1.61 1.72
CA GLY A 97 7.21 2.38 2.22
C GLY A 97 6.82 3.81 2.59
N CYS A 98 7.48 4.80 1.96
CA CYS A 98 7.15 6.21 2.15
C CYS A 98 5.80 6.61 1.52
N TRP A 99 5.32 5.85 0.52
CA TRP A 99 4.07 6.14 -0.19
C TRP A 99 2.81 5.77 0.60
N ARG A 100 2.94 5.16 1.79
CA ARG A 100 1.79 4.94 2.68
C ARG A 100 1.04 6.25 3.01
N ALA A 101 1.76 7.37 3.07
CA ALA A 101 1.19 8.69 3.29
C ALA A 101 0.19 9.11 2.19
N ALA A 102 0.35 8.59 0.96
CA ALA A 102 -0.56 8.86 -0.15
C ALA A 102 -1.96 8.27 0.07
N LEU A 103 -2.13 7.33 1.02
CA LEU A 103 -3.43 6.75 1.37
C LEU A 103 -4.16 7.54 2.46
N ILE A 104 -3.47 8.47 3.13
CA ILE A 104 -4.02 9.23 4.25
C ILE A 104 -4.77 10.45 3.69
N PRO A 105 -6.04 10.70 4.09
CA PRO A 105 -6.79 11.89 3.67
C PRO A 105 -6.02 13.18 3.98
N THR A 106 -6.09 14.15 3.06
CA THR A 106 -5.43 15.45 3.25
C THR A 106 -6.18 16.23 4.32
N SER A 107 -5.47 16.63 5.37
CA SER A 107 -5.99 17.59 6.34
C SER A 107 -5.50 18.99 5.94
N PRO A 108 -6.39 20.00 5.83
CA PRO A 108 -5.95 21.38 5.65
C PRO A 108 -5.28 21.84 6.96
N GLU A 109 -3.95 21.85 6.94
CA GLU A 109 -3.14 22.32 8.05
C GLU A 109 -2.44 23.63 7.63
N PRO A 110 -2.85 24.79 8.18
CA PRO A 110 -2.30 26.09 7.78
C PRO A 110 -0.78 26.22 7.95
N ALA A 111 -0.21 25.47 8.89
CA ALA A 111 1.24 25.41 9.09
C ALA A 111 1.96 24.79 7.88
N LEU A 112 1.35 23.78 7.24
CA LEU A 112 1.90 23.09 6.08
C LEU A 112 1.90 23.99 4.85
N GLU A 113 0.88 24.83 4.66
CA GLU A 113 0.82 25.78 3.55
C GLU A 113 2.01 26.77 3.58
N LYS A 114 2.37 27.24 4.78
CA LYS A 114 3.53 28.12 4.95
C LYS A 114 4.84 27.40 4.65
N GLU A 115 4.97 26.15 5.07
CA GLU A 115 6.17 25.35 4.80
C GLU A 115 6.32 25.03 3.31
N VAL A 116 5.23 24.67 2.64
CA VAL A 116 5.20 24.48 1.18
C VAL A 116 5.58 25.76 0.46
N ALA A 117 5.04 26.91 0.86
CA ALA A 117 5.39 28.21 0.26
C ALA A 117 6.89 28.56 0.43
N ASN A 118 7.53 28.11 1.51
CA ASN A 118 8.97 28.29 1.72
C ASN A 118 9.84 27.28 0.95
N LEU A 119 9.35 26.05 0.78
CA LEU A 119 10.06 24.97 0.07
C LEU A 119 9.98 25.14 -1.46
N HIS A 120 8.84 25.61 -1.97
CA HIS A 120 8.58 25.78 -3.39
C HIS A 120 9.69 26.56 -4.13
N PRO A 121 10.13 27.75 -3.70
CA PRO A 121 11.21 28.47 -4.39
C PRO A 121 12.56 27.75 -4.33
N GLN A 122 12.82 26.98 -3.26
CA GLN A 122 14.07 26.21 -3.12
C GLN A 122 14.07 25.01 -4.09
N LEU A 123 12.93 24.34 -4.24
CA LEU A 123 12.76 23.25 -5.20
C LEU A 123 12.91 23.75 -6.64
N HIS A 124 12.34 24.91 -6.95
CA HIS A 124 12.50 25.58 -8.25
C HIS A 124 13.97 25.87 -8.57
N GLN A 125 14.76 26.36 -7.59
CA GLN A 125 16.21 26.56 -7.76
C GLN A 125 16.96 25.25 -8.04
N CYS A 126 16.47 24.13 -7.51
CA CYS A 126 17.00 22.79 -7.77
C CYS A 126 16.51 22.17 -9.09
N GLY A 127 15.78 22.92 -9.92
CA GLY A 127 15.31 22.47 -11.24
C GLY A 127 14.01 21.69 -11.22
N TRP A 128 13.33 21.61 -10.08
CA TRP A 128 11.96 21.10 -10.02
C TRP A 128 11.01 22.10 -10.71
N LYS A 129 10.14 21.62 -11.58
CA LYS A 129 9.12 22.42 -12.25
C LYS A 129 7.76 21.96 -11.78
N ASP A 130 6.85 22.90 -11.58
CA ASP A 130 5.46 22.57 -11.28
C ASP A 130 4.90 21.64 -12.39
N PRO A 131 4.19 20.56 -12.01
CA PRO A 131 3.61 19.61 -12.95
C PRO A 131 2.48 20.20 -13.81
#